data_AF-A0A5E4PPG3-F1
#
_entry.id   AF-A0A5E4PPG3-F1
#
_cell.length_a   1.000
_cell.length_b   1.000
_cell.length_c   1.000
_cell.angle_alpha   90.00
_cell.angle_beta   90.00
_cell.angle_gamma   90.00
#
_symmetry.space_group_name_H-M   'P 1'
#
loop_
_entity.id
_entity.type
_entity.pdbx_description
1 polymer ?
#
loop_
_entity_poly.entity_id
_entity_poly.type
_entity_poly.pdbx_seq_one_letter_code
_entity_poly.pdbx_strand_id
1 'polypeptide(L)'
;MTSKAYRWCSVPLCTNTSIKTPEKLFIFVPFDKKLRKKWLELARRDLEGILPTTQLYFCEDHFDLPNYMANYMEYHVKGSVSQIRMKPGCVPSKFECQTDRRKRTSDSNERKYSAKKQRREVVAEAEQELQNKTTTTCSVATEQLELEDPTPGTSAMQESTTKDAPKM
;
A
#
# COMPACT_ATOMS: atom_id res chain seq x y z
N MET A 1 0.05 13.54 46.89
CA MET A 1 0.36 12.71 45.71
C MET A 1 -0.93 12.46 44.97
N THR A 2 -1.19 13.14 43.86
CA THR A 2 -2.37 12.86 43.03
C THR A 2 -2.22 11.46 42.46
N SER A 3 -3.11 10.53 42.85
CA SER A 3 -3.11 9.17 42.31
C SER A 3 -3.23 9.24 40.79
N LYS A 4 -2.14 8.89 40.08
CA LYS A 4 -2.16 8.83 38.62
C LYS A 4 -3.11 7.69 38.23
N ALA A 5 -4.19 8.02 37.53
CA ALA A 5 -5.12 7.02 37.02
C ALA A 5 -4.36 5.95 36.21
N TYR A 6 -4.74 4.68 36.39
CA TYR A 6 -4.14 3.59 35.63
C TYR A 6 -4.51 3.71 34.15
N ARG A 7 -3.50 3.80 33.29
CA ARG A 7 -3.66 3.88 31.84
C ARG A 7 -2.77 2.82 31.19
N TRP A 8 -3.25 2.23 30.11
CA TRP A 8 -2.53 1.23 29.34
C TRP A 8 -2.65 1.54 27.86
N CYS A 9 -1.59 1.25 27.10
CA CYS A 9 -1.62 1.45 25.67
C CYS A 9 -2.57 0.45 25.02
N SER A 10 -3.50 0.96 24.23
CA SER A 10 -4.51 0.16 23.53
C SER A 10 -4.00 -0.49 22.25
N VAL A 11 -2.77 -0.18 21.82
CA VAL A 11 -2.14 -0.78 20.63
C VAL A 11 -1.76 -2.24 20.95
N PRO A 12 -2.17 -3.22 20.11
CA PRO A 12 -1.76 -4.61 20.27
C PRO A 12 -0.24 -4.76 20.35
N LEU A 13 0.23 -5.66 21.22
CA LEU A 13 1.65 -5.96 21.49
C LEU A 13 2.43 -4.81 22.17
N CYS A 14 1.82 -3.66 22.41
CA CYS A 14 2.42 -2.62 23.23
C CYS A 14 2.23 -2.94 24.72
N THR A 15 3.32 -2.98 25.48
CA THR A 15 3.31 -3.30 26.92
C THR A 15 3.43 -2.07 27.82
N ASN A 16 3.43 -0.87 27.24
CA ASN A 16 3.52 0.41 27.96
C ASN A 16 2.25 0.66 28.79
N THR A 17 2.45 0.95 30.08
CA THR A 17 1.39 1.34 31.02
C THR A 17 1.85 2.51 31.86
N SER A 18 0.92 3.25 32.48
CA SER A 18 1.26 4.38 33.35
C SER A 18 2.05 3.97 34.60
N ILE A 19 2.09 2.67 34.92
CA ILE A 19 2.89 2.09 36.01
C ILE A 19 4.30 1.76 35.51
N LYS A 20 4.42 1.05 34.37
CA LYS A 20 5.71 0.62 33.81
C LYS A 20 6.51 1.79 33.24
N THR A 21 5.81 2.74 32.62
CA THR A 21 6.41 3.90 31.93
C THR A 21 5.70 5.17 32.40
N PRO A 22 5.98 5.64 33.64
CA PRO A 22 5.27 6.76 34.26
C PRO A 22 5.61 8.14 33.67
N GLU A 23 6.70 8.22 32.91
CA GLU A 23 7.19 9.42 32.23
C GLU A 23 6.58 9.58 30.82
N LYS A 24 6.13 8.48 30.21
CA LYS A 24 5.56 8.49 28.87
C LYS A 24 4.18 9.12 28.86
N LEU A 25 3.87 9.86 27.80
CA LEU A 25 2.53 10.38 27.59
C LEU A 25 1.58 9.28 27.11
N PHE A 26 0.36 9.32 27.64
CA PHE A 26 -0.78 8.52 27.19
C PHE A 26 -1.80 9.44 26.57
N ILE A 27 -1.82 9.48 25.24
CA ILE A 27 -2.70 10.32 24.44
C ILE A 27 -4.06 9.66 24.34
N PHE A 28 -5.09 10.43 24.68
CA PHE A 28 -6.48 9.99 24.59
C PHE A 28 -6.92 9.80 23.14
N VAL A 29 -7.58 8.68 22.85
CA VAL A 29 -8.17 8.41 21.53
C VAL A 29 -9.48 9.18 21.40
N PRO A 30 -9.63 10.10 20.43
CA PRO A 30 -10.83 10.92 20.27
C PRO A 30 -12.12 10.09 20.18
N PHE A 31 -13.24 10.68 20.63
CA PHE A 31 -14.57 10.05 20.53
C PHE A 31 -15.20 10.19 19.14
N ASP A 32 -14.63 11.03 18.27
CA ASP A 32 -15.09 11.19 16.89
C ASP A 32 -15.04 9.86 16.15
N LYS A 33 -16.21 9.33 15.78
CA LYS A 33 -16.37 7.98 15.20
C LYS A 33 -15.40 7.72 14.04
N LYS A 34 -15.25 8.69 13.12
CA LYS A 34 -14.37 8.57 11.95
C LYS A 34 -12.89 8.49 12.34
N LEU A 35 -12.45 9.39 13.23
CA LEU A 35 -11.05 9.47 13.64
C LEU A 35 -10.67 8.28 14.55
N ARG A 36 -11.57 7.91 15.47
CA ARG A 36 -11.43 6.75 16.33
C ARG A 36 -11.30 5.47 15.52
N LYS A 37 -12.19 5.26 14.53
CA LYS A 37 -12.13 4.14 13.61
C LYS A 37 -10.77 4.08 12.90
N LYS A 38 -10.33 5.21 12.34
CA LYS A 38 -9.02 5.31 11.69
C LYS A 38 -7.85 4.97 12.63
N TRP A 39 -7.86 5.44 13.86
CA TRP A 39 -6.80 5.13 14.84
C TRP A 39 -6.75 3.64 15.20
N LEU A 40 -7.90 3.01 15.40
CA LEU A 40 -8.00 1.59 15.72
C LEU A 40 -7.61 0.70 14.54
N GLU A 41 -8.04 1.06 13.32
CA GLU A 41 -7.63 0.37 12.09
C GLU A 41 -6.12 0.44 11.87
N LEU A 42 -5.51 1.62 12.08
CA LEU A 42 -4.06 1.79 11.97
C LEU A 42 -3.30 0.93 12.98
N ALA A 43 -3.88 0.74 14.17
CA ALA A 43 -3.37 -0.13 15.20
C ALA A 43 -3.72 -1.61 15.00
N ARG A 44 -4.43 -2.00 13.93
CA ARG A 44 -4.92 -3.37 13.68
C ARG A 44 -5.75 -3.90 14.84
N ARG A 45 -6.63 -3.06 15.40
CA ARG A 45 -7.51 -3.43 16.49
C ARG A 45 -8.95 -3.50 16.01
N ASP A 46 -9.62 -4.60 16.35
CA ASP A 46 -11.02 -4.81 15.96
C ASP A 46 -11.95 -3.82 16.66
N LEU A 47 -12.92 -3.33 15.89
CA LEU A 47 -13.92 -2.36 16.34
C LEU A 47 -15.08 -3.02 17.08
N GLU A 48 -15.42 -4.25 16.71
CA GLU A 48 -16.61 -4.98 17.19
C GLU A 48 -16.59 -5.22 18.71
N GLY A 49 -15.40 -5.36 19.31
CA GLY A 49 -15.25 -5.57 20.76
C GLY A 49 -15.12 -4.29 21.58
N ILE A 50 -15.14 -3.11 20.96
CA ILE A 50 -14.82 -1.84 21.63
C ILE A 50 -16.04 -0.93 21.61
N LEU A 51 -16.58 -0.65 22.79
CA LEU A 51 -17.66 0.33 22.91
C LEU A 51 -17.16 1.73 22.48
N PRO A 52 -17.98 2.52 21.77
CA PRO A 52 -17.63 3.88 21.36
C PRO A 52 -17.29 4.80 22.54
N THR A 53 -17.85 4.52 23.71
CA THR A 53 -17.67 5.28 24.96
C THR A 53 -16.42 4.88 25.74
N THR A 54 -15.77 3.76 25.42
CA THR A 54 -14.60 3.29 26.14
C THR A 54 -13.46 4.30 26.00
N GLN A 55 -12.88 4.71 27.12
CA GLN A 55 -11.68 5.53 27.12
C GLN A 55 -10.48 4.68 26.72
N LEU A 56 -9.88 5.01 25.57
CA LEU A 56 -8.69 4.35 25.06
C LEU A 56 -7.53 5.34 25.03
N TYR A 57 -6.34 4.82 25.18
CA TYR A 57 -5.11 5.61 25.21
C TYR A 57 -4.04 4.95 24.36
N PHE A 58 -3.30 5.75 23.60
CA PHE A 58 -2.11 5.33 22.88
C PHE A 58 -0.91 6.02 23.51
N CYS A 59 0.18 5.30 23.75
CA CYS A 59 1.40 5.90 24.28
C CYS A 59 2.10 6.78 23.21
N GLU A 60 2.97 7.68 23.66
CA GLU A 60 3.72 8.61 22.80
C GLU A 60 4.55 7.94 21.70
N ASP A 61 5.05 6.72 21.92
CA ASP A 61 5.87 5.97 20.96
C ASP A 61 5.18 5.78 19.60
N HIS A 62 3.84 5.86 19.57
CA HIS A 62 3.05 5.70 18.35
C HIS A 62 2.92 6.98 17.52
N PHE A 63 3.38 8.12 18.05
CA PHE A 63 3.24 9.44 17.44
C PHE A 63 4.60 10.07 17.17
N ASP A 64 4.55 11.07 16.29
CA ASP A 64 5.65 12.02 16.11
C ASP A 64 5.31 13.32 16.86
N LEU A 65 5.49 13.30 18.19
CA LEU A 65 5.08 14.41 19.06
C LEU A 65 5.60 15.79 18.62
N PRO A 66 6.87 15.96 18.20
CA PRO A 66 7.38 17.28 17.80
C PRO A 66 6.55 17.91 16.66
N ASN A 67 6.08 17.08 15.73
CA ASN A 67 5.32 17.53 14.58
C ASN A 67 3.82 17.59 14.83
N TYR A 68 3.29 16.69 15.66
CA TYR A 68 1.85 16.49 15.80
C TYR A 68 1.22 17.09 17.07
N MET A 69 2.01 17.39 18.10
CA MET A 69 1.49 17.99 19.32
C MET A 69 1.54 19.52 19.20
N ALA A 70 0.40 20.18 19.42
CA ALA A 70 0.28 21.64 19.31
C ALA A 70 1.03 22.37 20.44
N ASN A 71 1.02 21.79 21.64
CA ASN A 71 1.73 22.33 22.81
C ASN A 71 3.03 21.58 23.13
N TYR A 72 3.71 21.05 22.10
CA TYR A 72 4.97 20.32 22.27
C TYR A 72 6.05 21.16 22.95
N MET A 73 6.25 22.41 22.50
CA MET A 73 7.27 23.30 23.06
C MET A 73 7.05 23.56 24.56
N GLU A 74 5.79 23.74 24.96
CA GLU A 74 5.46 23.94 26.37
C GLU A 74 5.75 22.68 27.19
N TYR A 75 5.36 21.51 26.69
CA TYR A 75 5.66 20.23 27.32
C TYR A 75 7.17 19.98 27.43
N HIS A 76 7.91 20.25 26.35
CA HIS A 76 9.35 20.01 26.28
C HIS A 76 10.14 20.94 27.22
N VAL A 77 9.76 22.22 27.32
CA VAL A 77 10.46 23.20 28.16
C VAL A 77 10.06 23.08 29.64
N LYS A 78 8.78 22.88 29.95
CA LYS A 78 8.27 22.85 31.34
C LYS A 78 8.29 21.45 31.96
N GLY A 79 8.54 20.40 31.17
CA GLY A 79 8.50 19.00 31.60
C GLY A 79 7.09 18.44 31.87
N SER A 80 6.05 19.28 31.81
CA SER A 80 4.65 18.85 31.96
C SER A 80 3.67 19.88 31.40
N VAL A 81 2.48 19.42 31.03
CA VAL A 81 1.33 20.26 30.62
C VAL A 81 0.06 19.76 31.32
N SER A 82 -0.85 20.67 31.63
CA SER A 82 -2.16 20.33 32.23
C SER A 82 -3.03 19.48 31.28
N GLN A 83 -2.93 19.75 29.97
CA GLN A 83 -3.66 19.02 28.95
C GLN A 83 -2.82 18.85 27.69
N ILE A 84 -2.74 17.63 27.17
CA ILE A 84 -2.12 17.33 25.88
C ILE A 84 -3.06 17.75 24.75
N ARG A 85 -2.58 18.57 23.81
CA ARG A 85 -3.35 19.03 22.65
C ARG A 85 -2.69 18.57 21.36
N MET A 86 -3.33 17.63 20.67
CA MET A 86 -2.89 17.17 19.35
C MET A 86 -3.38 18.13 18.27
N LYS A 87 -2.59 18.31 17.20
CA LYS A 87 -3.03 19.01 15.99
C LYS A 87 -4.20 18.25 15.33
N PRO A 88 -5.11 18.97 14.65
CA PRO A 88 -6.24 18.33 13.98
C PRO A 88 -5.75 17.35 12.91
N GLY A 89 -6.41 16.20 12.79
CA GLY A 89 -6.08 15.17 11.81
C GLY A 89 -4.85 14.33 12.13
N CYS A 90 -4.19 14.54 13.28
CA CYS A 90 -3.11 13.66 13.72
C CYS A 90 -3.62 12.21 13.88
N VAL A 91 -2.80 11.26 13.42
CA VAL A 91 -3.03 9.83 13.57
C VAL A 91 -1.75 9.12 13.98
N PRO A 92 -1.85 8.01 14.75
CA PRO A 92 -0.69 7.19 15.08
C PRO A 92 -0.10 6.59 13.81
N SER A 93 1.23 6.64 13.68
CA SER A 93 1.94 6.19 12.48
C SER A 93 3.01 5.13 12.77
N LYS A 94 3.58 5.17 13.98
CA LYS A 94 4.67 4.29 14.43
C LYS A 94 4.09 3.08 15.16
N PHE A 95 4.39 1.87 14.67
CA PHE A 95 3.88 0.62 15.22
C PHE A 95 4.99 -0.44 15.23
N GLU A 96 6.12 -0.11 15.83
CA GLU A 96 7.30 -0.99 15.90
C GLU A 96 7.08 -2.21 16.78
N CYS A 97 6.13 -2.15 17.73
CA CYS A 97 5.73 -3.27 18.56
C CYS A 97 5.03 -4.41 17.79
N GLN A 98 4.58 -4.14 16.56
CA GLN A 98 3.92 -5.12 15.69
C GLN A 98 4.95 -5.68 14.72
N THR A 99 5.62 -6.77 15.11
CA THR A 99 6.70 -7.39 14.33
C THR A 99 6.19 -8.04 13.03
N ASP A 100 4.93 -8.46 13.01
CA ASP A 100 4.20 -8.97 11.84
C ASP A 100 3.89 -7.87 10.81
N ARG A 101 4.02 -6.60 11.19
CA ARG A 101 3.83 -5.46 10.29
C ARG A 101 5.03 -5.39 9.35
N ARG A 102 4.96 -6.11 8.23
CA ARG A 102 5.91 -6.00 7.11
C ARG A 102 6.18 -4.52 6.83
N LYS A 103 7.40 -4.05 7.11
CA LYS A 103 7.85 -2.74 6.66
C LYS A 103 7.78 -2.79 5.14
N ARG A 104 6.93 -1.95 4.55
CA ARG A 104 6.69 -1.90 3.09
C ARG A 104 7.96 -1.71 2.26
N THR A 105 9.09 -1.41 2.92
CA THR A 105 10.39 -1.09 2.35
C THR A 105 11.54 -1.95 2.88
N SER A 106 11.31 -3.00 3.69
CA SER A 106 12.43 -3.84 4.17
C SER A 106 13.02 -4.74 3.09
N ASP A 107 12.31 -4.93 1.98
CA ASP A 107 12.90 -5.44 0.76
C ASP A 107 13.05 -4.26 -0.19
N SER A 108 14.22 -3.63 -0.18
CA SER A 108 14.68 -2.85 -1.31
C SER A 108 14.88 -3.80 -2.49
N ASN A 109 13.78 -4.31 -3.06
CA ASN A 109 13.78 -4.63 -4.47
C ASN A 109 14.02 -3.29 -5.16
N GLU A 110 15.30 -2.99 -5.36
CA GLU A 110 15.79 -1.99 -6.29
C GLU A 110 14.83 -1.96 -7.47
N ARG A 111 14.26 -0.78 -7.71
CA ARG A 111 13.12 -0.60 -8.61
C ARG A 111 13.48 -1.29 -9.93
N LYS A 112 12.86 -2.46 -10.21
CA LYS A 112 13.12 -3.28 -11.41
C LYS A 112 12.93 -2.53 -12.72
N TYR A 113 12.50 -1.27 -12.67
CA TYR A 113 12.39 -0.34 -13.78
C TYR A 113 13.71 -0.20 -14.55
N SER A 114 14.85 -0.01 -13.88
CA SER A 114 16.15 0.13 -14.57
C SER A 114 16.53 -1.15 -15.31
N ALA A 115 16.40 -2.31 -14.66
CA ALA A 115 16.64 -3.62 -15.28
C ALA A 115 15.63 -3.94 -16.41
N LYS A 116 14.35 -3.55 -16.28
CA LYS A 116 13.34 -3.70 -17.34
C LYS A 116 13.63 -2.82 -18.55
N LYS A 117 14.11 -1.60 -18.34
CA LYS A 117 14.48 -0.68 -19.42
C LYS A 117 15.67 -1.23 -20.22
N GLN A 118 16.74 -1.63 -19.52
CA GLN A 118 17.91 -2.26 -20.15
C GLN A 118 17.54 -3.51 -20.97
N ARG A 119 16.69 -4.39 -20.44
CA ARG A 119 16.23 -5.57 -21.20
C ARG A 119 15.44 -5.22 -22.46
N ARG A 120 14.61 -4.17 -22.44
CA ARG A 120 13.85 -3.74 -23.62
C ARG A 120 14.77 -3.13 -24.70
N GLU A 121 15.78 -2.39 -24.29
CA GLU A 121 16.76 -1.79 -25.22
C GLU A 121 17.57 -2.89 -25.93
N VAL A 122 18.08 -3.88 -25.18
CA VAL A 122 18.83 -5.01 -25.76
C VAL A 122 17.98 -5.84 -26.74
N VAL A 123 16.70 -6.08 -26.43
CA VAL A 123 15.78 -6.80 -27.33
C VAL A 123 15.51 -5.99 -28.60
N ALA A 124 15.28 -4.69 -28.48
CA ALA A 124 15.03 -3.82 -29.63
C ALA A 124 16.25 -3.72 -30.55
N GLU A 125 17.47 -3.66 -29.98
CA GLU A 125 18.71 -3.66 -30.74
C GLU A 125 18.90 -4.98 -31.52
N ALA A 126 18.65 -6.12 -30.88
CA ALA A 126 18.74 -7.43 -31.53
C ALA A 126 17.71 -7.62 -32.66
N GLU A 127 16.48 -7.12 -32.48
CA GLU A 127 15.44 -7.14 -33.52
C GLU A 127 15.83 -6.28 -34.74
N GLN A 128 16.42 -5.11 -34.49
CA GLN A 128 16.89 -4.22 -35.55
C GLN A 128 18.10 -4.81 -36.30
N GLU A 129 19.03 -5.44 -35.59
CA GLU A 129 20.17 -6.12 -36.19
C GLU A 129 19.74 -7.28 -37.09
N LEU A 130 18.72 -8.05 -36.69
CA LEU A 130 18.16 -9.12 -37.52
C LEU A 130 17.52 -8.58 -38.81
N GLN A 131 16.76 -7.48 -38.72
CA GLN A 131 16.16 -6.82 -39.88
C GLN A 131 17.20 -6.24 -40.85
N ASN A 132 18.30 -5.71 -40.35
CA ASN A 132 19.40 -5.17 -41.17
C ASN A 132 20.22 -6.27 -41.86
N LYS A 133 20.40 -7.43 -41.20
CA LYS A 133 21.07 -8.61 -41.78
C LYS A 133 20.26 -9.27 -42.89
N THR A 134 18.93 -9.32 -42.76
CA THR A 134 18.05 -9.87 -43.82
C THR A 134 17.94 -8.95 -45.04
N THR A 135 17.98 -7.63 -44.86
CA THR A 135 18.02 -6.69 -46.00
C THR A 135 19.35 -6.67 -46.73
N THR A 136 20.48 -6.93 -46.05
CA THR A 136 21.82 -6.96 -46.69
C THR A 136 22.10 -8.27 -47.43
N THR A 137 21.40 -9.37 -47.10
CA THR A 137 21.68 -10.70 -47.69
C THR A 137 20.72 -11.07 -48.85
N CYS A 138 19.66 -10.29 -49.10
CA CYS A 138 18.70 -10.56 -50.19
C CYS A 138 18.90 -9.70 -51.45
N SER A 139 20.02 -9.00 -51.62
CA SER A 139 20.29 -8.19 -52.82
C SER A 139 21.18 -8.87 -53.88
N VAL A 140 21.39 -10.19 -53.83
CA VAL A 140 21.94 -10.93 -54.98
C VAL A 140 21.17 -12.23 -55.19
N ALA A 141 20.62 -12.36 -56.41
CA ALA A 141 19.89 -13.49 -56.97
C ALA A 141 18.39 -13.63 -56.59
N THR A 142 17.57 -12.66 -57.01
CA THR A 142 16.22 -12.95 -57.52
C THR A 142 16.31 -13.08 -59.05
N GLU A 143 16.45 -14.31 -59.55
CA GLU A 143 15.99 -14.65 -60.90
C GLU A 143 14.51 -15.02 -60.85
N GLN A 144 13.82 -14.57 -61.88
CA GLN A 144 12.38 -14.49 -62.06
C GLN A 144 11.76 -15.87 -62.30
N LEU A 145 10.63 -16.17 -61.67
CA LEU A 145 9.62 -17.06 -62.22
C LEU A 145 8.22 -16.53 -61.83
N GLU A 146 7.54 -15.97 -62.83
CA GLU A 146 6.10 -15.72 -62.81
C GLU A 146 5.34 -17.05 -62.77
N LEU A 147 4.23 -17.14 -62.03
CA LEU A 147 3.13 -18.04 -62.40
C LEU A 147 1.81 -17.62 -61.74
N GLU A 148 1.03 -16.91 -62.55
CA GLU A 148 -0.43 -16.89 -62.75
C GLU A 148 -1.39 -17.34 -61.63
N ASP A 149 -2.35 -16.46 -61.33
CA ASP A 149 -3.63 -16.76 -60.67
C ASP A 149 -4.45 -17.80 -61.47
N PRO A 150 -5.28 -18.61 -60.79
CA PRO A 150 -6.72 -18.48 -61.04
C PRO A 150 -7.60 -18.69 -59.80
N THR A 151 -8.58 -17.81 -59.64
CA THR A 151 -9.94 -18.17 -59.17
C THR A 151 -10.84 -18.29 -60.43
N PRO A 152 -12.09 -18.84 -60.41
CA PRO A 152 -13.00 -19.14 -59.29
C PRO A 152 -13.82 -20.46 -59.42
N GLY A 153 -14.67 -20.77 -58.44
CA GLY A 153 -15.82 -21.69 -58.60
C GLY A 153 -16.24 -22.39 -57.30
N THR A 154 -17.19 -21.86 -56.54
CA THR A 154 -18.61 -22.27 -56.49
C THR A 154 -18.88 -23.72 -56.08
N SER A 155 -19.49 -23.92 -54.90
CA SER A 155 -20.69 -24.78 -54.76
C SER A 155 -21.32 -24.63 -53.37
N ALA A 156 -22.62 -24.39 -53.38
CA ALA A 156 -23.53 -24.32 -52.25
C ALA A 156 -23.81 -25.70 -51.61
N MET A 157 -24.37 -25.70 -50.39
CA MET A 157 -25.62 -26.40 -49.94
C MET A 157 -25.65 -26.43 -48.38
N GLN A 158 -26.54 -25.63 -47.76
CA GLN A 158 -27.75 -26.04 -47.00
C GLN A 158 -27.47 -26.73 -45.64
N GLU A 159 -27.66 -26.04 -44.51
CA GLU A 159 -28.91 -25.82 -43.74
C GLU A 159 -29.37 -27.04 -42.91
N SER A 160 -29.39 -26.88 -41.59
CA SER A 160 -30.40 -27.49 -40.69
C SER A 160 -30.43 -26.80 -39.32
N THR A 161 -31.48 -26.00 -39.12
CA THR A 161 -32.38 -25.88 -37.95
C THR A 161 -32.01 -26.68 -36.67
N THR A 162 -32.15 -26.22 -35.41
CA THR A 162 -33.30 -25.54 -34.78
C THR A 162 -33.02 -25.22 -33.28
N LYS A 163 -33.72 -24.18 -32.77
CA LYS A 163 -34.39 -24.02 -31.45
C LYS A 163 -33.63 -23.53 -30.19
N ASP A 164 -33.98 -22.27 -29.85
CA ASP A 164 -34.43 -21.70 -28.56
C ASP A 164 -34.23 -22.45 -27.23
N ALA A 165 -33.67 -21.75 -26.22
CA ALA A 165 -34.45 -21.01 -25.20
C ALA A 165 -33.54 -20.49 -24.05
N PRO A 166 -33.84 -19.32 -23.43
CA PRO A 166 -33.13 -18.80 -22.28
C PRO A 166 -33.77 -19.27 -20.95
N LYS A 167 -32.95 -19.44 -19.91
CA LYS A 167 -33.42 -19.72 -18.54
C LYS A 167 -33.07 -18.56 -17.61
N MET A 168 -34.05 -18.25 -16.77
CA MET A 168 -34.15 -17.15 -15.81
C MET A 168 -33.04 -17.10 -14.77
#